data_AF-A0A973ZJD4-F1
#
_entry.id   AF-A0A973ZJD4-F1
#
_cell.length_a   1.000
_cell.length_b   1.000
_cell.length_c   1.000
_cell.angle_alpha   90.00
_cell.angle_beta   90.00
_cell.angle_gamma   90.00
#
_symmetry.space_group_name_H-M   'P 1'
#
loop_
_entity.id
_entity.type
_entity.pdbx_description
1 polymer ?
#
loop_
_entity_poly.entity_id
_entity_poly.type
_entity_poly.pdbx_seq_one_letter_code
_entity_poly.pdbx_strand_id
1 'polypeptide(L)'
;MSEPLPGGGSLAGQALPSDAVIVDIGRLRAAGRHLNSEAFTTLMPVWDRLSRVWVPADPRAAEAPGADVAGGLSAAVDEIAERIRLSLVHLQGLGDALIRAAQDYEQSDREAQRQYRGTLPPPARDPRAHDGDESAAKDDA
;
A
#
# COMPACT_ATOMS: atom_id res chain seq x y z
N MET A 1 -22.68 58.68 -19.57
CA MET A 1 -22.11 57.61 -20.43
C MET A 1 -21.25 56.76 -19.51
N SER A 2 -21.77 55.59 -19.16
CA SER A 2 -21.32 54.79 -18.01
C SER A 2 -20.31 53.72 -18.44
N GLU A 3 -19.26 53.55 -17.64
CA GLU A 3 -18.29 52.45 -17.75
C GLU A 3 -18.96 51.09 -17.48
N PRO A 4 -18.58 50.01 -18.20
CA PRO A 4 -18.93 48.65 -17.79
C PRO A 4 -17.88 48.07 -16.84
N LEU A 5 -18.36 47.61 -15.68
CA LEU A 5 -17.62 46.86 -14.65
C LEU A 5 -17.24 45.44 -15.12
N PRO A 6 -16.15 44.86 -14.59
CA PRO A 6 -15.66 43.54 -14.96
C PRO A 6 -16.63 42.43 -14.53
N GLY A 7 -16.91 41.53 -15.47
CA GLY A 7 -17.76 40.36 -15.28
C GLY A 7 -17.28 39.49 -14.12
N GLY A 8 -18.20 39.21 -13.20
CA GLY A 8 -18.00 38.31 -12.08
C GLY A 8 -17.62 36.92 -12.56
N GLY A 9 -16.41 36.50 -12.20
CA GLY A 9 -15.99 35.11 -12.25
C GLY A 9 -16.87 34.30 -11.29
N SER A 10 -17.82 33.56 -11.86
CA SER A 10 -18.47 32.47 -11.15
C SER A 10 -17.43 31.39 -10.91
N LEU A 11 -16.97 31.27 -9.66
CA LEU A 11 -16.17 30.14 -9.18
C LEU A 11 -17.03 28.90 -8.86
N ALA A 12 -18.26 28.84 -9.38
CA ALA A 12 -19.12 27.67 -9.28
C ALA A 12 -18.79 26.71 -10.43
N GLY A 13 -17.67 26.00 -10.30
CA GLY A 13 -17.22 25.07 -11.33
C GLY A 13 -15.86 24.45 -11.09
N GLN A 14 -15.42 24.27 -9.83
CA GLN A 14 -14.36 23.29 -9.58
C GLN A 14 -14.98 21.90 -9.74
N ALA A 15 -14.90 21.38 -10.96
CA ALA A 15 -14.98 19.96 -11.20
C ALA A 15 -13.97 19.29 -10.26
N LEU A 16 -14.46 18.47 -9.33
CA LEU A 16 -13.61 17.50 -8.62
C LEU A 16 -12.81 16.75 -9.70
N PRO A 17 -11.47 16.63 -9.59
CA PRO A 17 -10.69 15.88 -10.57
C PRO A 17 -11.29 14.49 -10.70
N SER A 18 -11.63 14.12 -11.94
CA SER A 18 -12.43 12.95 -12.33
C SER A 18 -11.84 11.58 -11.95
N ASP A 19 -10.76 11.52 -11.16
CA ASP A 19 -10.07 10.27 -10.79
C ASP A 19 -9.56 10.34 -9.34
N ALA A 20 -10.38 10.81 -8.40
CA ALA A 20 -10.06 10.59 -6.99
C ALA A 20 -10.20 9.10 -6.64
N VAL A 21 -9.11 8.34 -6.84
CA VAL A 21 -9.02 6.94 -6.42
C VAL A 21 -9.04 6.93 -4.89
N ILE A 22 -10.17 6.53 -4.31
CA ILE A 22 -10.27 6.31 -2.87
C ILE A 22 -9.51 5.02 -2.55
N VAL A 23 -8.36 5.18 -1.87
CA VAL A 23 -7.51 4.06 -1.48
C VAL A 23 -7.85 3.62 -0.06
N ASP A 24 -8.27 2.36 0.09
CA ASP A 24 -8.44 1.74 1.40
C ASP A 24 -7.08 1.19 1.88
N ILE A 25 -6.42 1.98 2.72
CA ILE A 25 -5.11 1.68 3.33
C ILE A 25 -5.16 0.35 4.10
N GLY A 26 -6.26 0.08 4.79
CA GLY A 26 -6.46 -1.16 5.54
C GLY A 26 -6.44 -2.38 4.63
N ARG A 27 -7.13 -2.30 3.48
CA ARG A 27 -7.12 -3.36 2.45
C ARG A 27 -5.76 -3.56 1.81
N LEU A 28 -5.01 -2.50 1.50
CA LEU A 28 -3.65 -2.63 0.96
C LEU A 28 -2.73 -3.39 1.93
N ARG A 29 -2.77 -3.02 3.22
CA ARG A 29 -1.98 -3.69 4.25
C ARG A 29 -2.43 -5.13 4.49
N ALA A 30 -3.74 -5.40 4.42
CA ALA A 30 -4.26 -6.76 4.52
C ALA A 30 -3.81 -7.64 3.34
N ALA A 31 -3.93 -7.13 2.11
CA ALA A 31 -3.49 -7.83 0.91
C ALA A 31 -1.98 -8.10 0.91
N GLY A 32 -1.16 -7.09 1.25
CA GLY A 32 0.29 -7.28 1.34
C GLY A 32 0.71 -8.31 2.39
N ARG A 33 0.06 -8.31 3.56
CA ARG A 33 0.27 -9.34 4.58
C ARG A 33 -0.15 -10.72 4.10
N HIS A 34 -1.32 -10.85 3.48
CA HIS A 34 -1.82 -12.12 2.94
C HIS A 34 -0.84 -12.73 1.93
N LEU A 35 -0.29 -11.93 1.00
CA LEU A 35 0.73 -12.40 0.06
C LEU A 35 2.00 -12.90 0.77
N ASN A 36 2.50 -12.13 1.74
CA ASN A 36 3.73 -12.45 2.45
C ASN A 36 3.58 -13.61 3.47
N SER A 37 2.42 -13.79 4.10
CA SER A 37 2.21 -14.77 5.16
C SER A 37 1.57 -16.07 4.68
N GLU A 38 0.63 -16.00 3.74
CA GLU A 38 -0.13 -17.18 3.31
C GLU A 38 0.41 -17.73 1.98
N ALA A 39 0.50 -16.89 0.94
CA ALA A 39 0.92 -17.36 -0.38
C ALA A 39 2.40 -17.80 -0.37
N PHE A 40 3.28 -17.01 0.25
CA PHE A 40 4.69 -17.35 0.39
C PHE A 40 4.91 -18.64 1.22
N THR A 41 4.28 -18.73 2.40
CA THR A 41 4.38 -19.91 3.28
C THR A 41 3.80 -21.17 2.64
N THR A 42 2.82 -21.04 1.76
CA THR A 42 2.23 -22.18 1.03
C THR A 42 3.15 -22.70 -0.06
N LEU A 43 3.81 -21.81 -0.81
CA LEU A 43 4.65 -22.20 -1.95
C LEU A 43 6.08 -22.59 -1.56
N MET A 44 6.62 -22.04 -0.47
CA MET A 44 8.00 -22.32 -0.03
C MET A 44 8.29 -23.81 0.20
N PRO A 45 7.41 -24.60 0.87
CA PRO A 45 7.63 -26.02 1.08
C PRO A 45 7.51 -26.86 -0.19
N VAL A 46 6.83 -26.34 -1.22
CA VAL A 46 6.75 -27.01 -2.53
C VAL A 46 8.06 -26.80 -3.28
N TRP A 47 8.55 -25.56 -3.31
CA TRP A 47 9.86 -25.24 -3.87
C TRP A 47 11.00 -26.01 -3.19
N ASP A 48 11.06 -26.01 -1.85
CA ASP A 48 12.11 -26.69 -1.08
C ASP A 48 12.14 -28.20 -1.33
N ARG A 49 10.96 -28.82 -1.54
CA ARG A 49 10.90 -30.23 -1.90
C ARG A 49 11.44 -30.49 -3.31
N LEU A 50 11.02 -29.70 -4.29
CA LEU A 50 11.44 -29.86 -5.69
C LEU A 50 12.92 -29.56 -5.89
N SER A 51 13.46 -28.54 -5.21
CA SER A 51 14.88 -28.15 -5.32
C SER A 51 15.85 -29.20 -4.76
N ARG A 52 15.35 -30.18 -4.01
CA ARG A 52 16.12 -31.29 -3.43
C ARG A 52 15.92 -32.61 -4.19
N VAL A 53 15.03 -32.65 -5.18
CA VAL A 53 14.83 -33.85 -5.98
C VAL A 53 16.09 -34.09 -6.80
N TRP A 54 16.74 -35.22 -6.55
CA TRP A 54 17.84 -35.71 -7.35
C TRP A 54 17.36 -36.88 -8.20
N VAL A 55 17.55 -36.78 -9.52
CA VAL A 55 17.23 -37.86 -10.46
C VAL A 55 18.56 -38.48 -10.90
N PRO A 56 18.81 -39.76 -10.59
CA PRO A 56 19.99 -40.45 -11.09
C PRO A 56 19.97 -40.48 -12.63
N ALA A 57 21.13 -40.22 -13.24
CA ALA A 57 21.29 -40.36 -14.68
C ALA A 57 21.05 -41.81 -15.11
N ASP A 58 20.33 -42.01 -16.22
CA ASP A 58 20.20 -43.33 -16.83
C ASP A 58 21.54 -43.72 -17.49
N PRO A 59 22.21 -44.80 -17.05
CA PRO A 59 23.47 -45.24 -17.63
C PRO A 59 23.37 -45.62 -19.12
N ARG A 60 22.16 -45.87 -19.63
CA ARG A 60 21.90 -46.20 -21.04
C ARG A 60 21.39 -45.03 -21.88
N ALA A 61 21.28 -43.82 -21.31
CA ALA A 61 20.80 -42.64 -22.03
C ALA A 61 21.58 -42.36 -23.33
N ALA A 62 22.89 -42.66 -23.35
CA ALA A 62 23.74 -42.50 -24.53
C ALA A 62 23.38 -43.46 -25.70
N GLU A 63 22.77 -44.60 -25.39
CA GLU A 63 22.38 -45.62 -26.38
C GLU A 63 21.02 -45.29 -27.02
N ALA A 64 20.15 -44.56 -26.32
CA ALA A 64 18.84 -44.13 -26.81
C ALA A 64 18.44 -42.74 -26.28
N PRO A 65 19.01 -41.64 -26.82
CA PRO A 65 18.78 -40.29 -26.31
C PRO A 65 17.32 -39.85 -26.34
N GLY A 66 16.54 -40.32 -27.32
CA GLY A 66 15.10 -40.05 -27.41
C GLY A 66 14.24 -40.76 -26.35
N ALA A 67 14.85 -41.63 -25.54
CA ALA A 67 14.22 -42.37 -24.46
C ALA A 67 14.84 -42.06 -23.09
N ASP A 68 15.65 -41.00 -22.96
CA ASP A 68 16.22 -40.56 -21.68
C ASP A 68 15.15 -39.92 -20.79
N VAL A 69 14.33 -40.79 -20.18
CA VAL A 69 13.26 -40.40 -19.25
C VAL A 69 13.85 -39.74 -18.00
N ALA A 70 15.03 -40.17 -17.56
CA ALA A 70 15.69 -39.61 -16.38
C ALA A 70 16.12 -38.15 -16.61
N GLY A 71 16.77 -37.87 -17.74
CA GLY A 71 17.14 -36.52 -18.14
C GLY A 71 15.91 -35.62 -18.35
N GLY A 72 14.87 -36.14 -19.02
CA GLY A 72 13.60 -35.42 -19.21
C GLY A 72 12.89 -35.08 -17.89
N LEU A 73 12.84 -36.02 -16.95
CA LEU A 73 12.27 -35.79 -15.62
C LEU A 73 13.08 -34.76 -14.83
N SER A 74 14.41 -34.86 -14.84
CA SER A 74 15.28 -33.90 -14.16
C SER A 74 15.05 -32.48 -14.68
N ALA A 75 15.02 -32.29 -16.01
CA ALA A 75 14.77 -30.99 -16.62
C ALA A 75 13.39 -30.42 -16.25
N ALA A 76 12.36 -31.27 -16.23
CA ALA A 76 11.01 -30.85 -15.85
C ALA A 76 10.91 -30.43 -14.38
N VAL A 77 11.57 -31.16 -13.48
CA VAL A 77 11.64 -30.82 -12.05
C VAL A 77 12.35 -29.48 -11.85
N ASP A 78 13.50 -29.27 -12.52
CA ASP A 78 14.27 -28.03 -12.44
C ASP A 78 13.46 -26.84 -12.98
N GLU A 79 12.77 -27.00 -14.12
CA GLU A 79 11.91 -25.95 -14.69
C GLU A 79 10.80 -25.56 -13.72
N ILE A 80 10.11 -26.53 -13.12
CA ILE A 80 9.02 -26.26 -12.19
C ILE A 80 9.55 -25.61 -10.91
N ALA A 81 10.67 -26.11 -10.36
CA ALA A 81 11.32 -25.51 -9.19
C ALA A 81 11.66 -24.04 -9.45
N GLU A 82 12.24 -23.72 -10.61
CA GLU A 82 12.59 -22.35 -10.97
C GLU A 82 11.36 -21.45 -11.14
N ARG A 83 10.29 -21.95 -11.77
CA ARG A 83 9.03 -21.21 -11.89
C ARG A 83 8.41 -20.88 -10.54
N ILE A 84 8.45 -21.81 -9.59
CA ILE A 84 7.97 -21.57 -8.22
C ILE A 84 8.89 -20.55 -7.52
N ARG A 85 10.21 -20.66 -7.67
CA ARG A 85 11.17 -19.70 -7.11
C ARG A 85 10.88 -18.27 -7.56
N LEU A 86 10.66 -18.07 -8.86
CA LEU A 86 10.31 -16.76 -9.43
C LEU A 86 8.96 -16.26 -8.90
N SER A 87 7.97 -17.14 -8.78
CA SER A 87 6.66 -16.80 -8.22
C SER A 87 6.76 -16.33 -6.77
N LEU A 88 7.59 -16.99 -5.95
CA LEU A 88 7.86 -16.59 -4.56
C LEU A 88 8.46 -15.19 -4.47
N VAL A 89 9.44 -14.87 -5.33
CA VAL A 89 10.05 -13.54 -5.41
C VAL A 89 9.01 -12.48 -5.79
N HIS A 90 8.16 -12.77 -6.78
CA HIS A 90 7.09 -11.83 -7.18
C HIS A 90 6.05 -11.60 -6.09
N LEU A 91 5.64 -12.66 -5.38
CA LEU A 91 4.67 -12.54 -4.27
C LEU A 91 5.23 -11.68 -3.15
N GLN A 92 6.49 -11.91 -2.76
CA GLN A 92 7.15 -11.11 -1.74
C GLN A 92 7.29 -9.64 -2.19
N GLY A 93 7.77 -9.41 -3.41
CA GLY A 93 7.93 -8.06 -3.95
C GLY A 93 6.60 -7.30 -4.04
N LEU A 94 5.53 -7.97 -4.45
CA LEU A 94 4.18 -7.37 -4.49
C LEU A 94 3.65 -7.10 -3.08
N GLY A 95 3.83 -8.02 -2.14
CA GLY A 95 3.41 -7.84 -0.76
C GLY A 95 4.09 -6.65 -0.10
N ASP A 96 5.40 -6.51 -0.29
CA ASP A 96 6.20 -5.39 0.21
C ASP A 96 5.79 -4.06 -0.45
N ALA A 97 5.51 -4.07 -1.76
CA ALA A 97 5.05 -2.88 -2.48
C ALA A 97 3.69 -2.38 -1.97
N LEU A 98 2.76 -3.28 -1.67
CA LEU A 98 1.45 -2.91 -1.12
C LEU A 98 1.56 -2.33 0.29
N ILE A 99 2.43 -2.89 1.12
CA ILE A 99 2.67 -2.38 2.47
C ILE A 99 3.31 -0.99 2.40
N ARG A 100 4.29 -0.79 1.50
CA ARG A 100 4.93 0.52 1.29
C ARG A 100 3.92 1.55 0.78
N ALA A 101 3.11 1.20 -0.21
CA ALA A 101 2.07 2.09 -0.70
C ALA A 101 1.11 2.52 0.42
N ALA A 102 0.69 1.60 1.29
CA ALA A 102 -0.14 1.93 2.45
C ALA A 102 0.55 2.93 3.40
N GLN A 103 1.86 2.80 3.64
CA GLN A 103 2.62 3.73 4.47
C GLN A 103 2.72 5.12 3.83
N ASP A 104 2.94 5.18 2.52
CA ASP A 104 3.04 6.44 1.76
C ASP A 104 1.70 7.20 1.80
N TYR A 105 0.58 6.49 1.64
CA TYR A 105 -0.76 7.09 1.80
C TYR A 105 -1.02 7.59 3.23
N GLU A 106 -0.68 6.80 4.26
CA GLU A 106 -0.81 7.25 5.66
C GLU A 106 0.06 8.48 5.96
N GLN A 107 1.21 8.62 5.32
CA GLN A 107 2.06 9.78 5.48
C GLN A 107 1.49 11.01 4.79
N SER A 108 1.03 10.86 3.54
CA SER A 108 0.38 11.93 2.78
C SER A 108 -0.86 12.47 3.51
N ASP A 109 -1.71 11.59 4.05
CA ASP A 109 -2.89 11.97 4.82
C ASP A 109 -2.53 12.77 6.08
N ARG A 110 -1.47 12.37 6.80
CA ARG A 110 -0.99 13.09 7.99
C ARG A 110 -0.44 14.47 7.63
N GLU A 111 0.28 14.59 6.51
CA GLU A 111 0.82 15.85 6.02
C GLU A 111 -0.29 16.81 5.59
N ALA A 112 -1.29 16.31 4.84
CA ALA A 112 -2.47 17.08 4.47
C ALA A 112 -3.23 17.59 5.71
N GLN A 113 -3.48 16.74 6.71
CA GLN A 113 -4.14 17.14 7.96
C GLN A 113 -3.38 18.24 8.71
N ARG A 114 -2.04 18.20 8.72
CA ARG A 114 -1.21 19.26 9.34
C ARG A 114 -1.36 20.59 8.59
N GLN A 115 -1.37 20.55 7.26
CA GLN A 115 -1.54 21.74 6.43
C GLN A 115 -2.92 22.37 6.63
N TYR A 116 -3.99 21.58 6.68
CA TYR A 116 -5.34 22.07 6.95
C TYR A 116 -5.50 22.63 8.37
N ARG A 117 -4.85 22.00 9.37
CA ARG A 117 -4.86 22.53 10.74
C ARG A 117 -4.06 23.82 10.89
N GLY A 118 -2.98 23.99 10.13
CA GLY A 118 -2.17 25.21 10.10
C GLY A 118 -2.81 26.38 9.32
N THR A 119 -3.84 26.11 8.52
CA THR A 119 -4.55 27.11 7.70
C THR A 119 -5.90 27.51 8.27
N LEU A 120 -6.40 26.83 9.32
CA LEU A 120 -7.55 27.33 10.07
C LEU A 120 -7.15 28.59 10.85
N PRO A 121 -7.81 29.75 10.65
CA PRO A 121 -7.61 30.89 11.53
C PRO A 121 -7.95 30.46 12.97
N PRO A 122 -7.24 30.98 13.99
CA PRO A 122 -7.57 30.67 15.38
C PRO A 122 -9.06 30.95 15.62
N PRO A 123 -9.77 30.14 16.42
CA PRO A 123 -11.15 30.44 16.75
C PRO A 123 -11.20 31.87 17.26
N ALA A 124 -12.05 32.70 16.65
CA ALA A 124 -12.22 34.08 17.09
C ALA A 124 -12.47 34.05 18.60
N ARG A 125 -11.58 34.68 19.39
CA ARG A 125 -11.85 34.91 20.80
C ARG A 125 -13.16 35.66 20.84
N ASP A 126 -14.21 35.04 21.37
CA ASP A 126 -15.47 35.72 21.59
C ASP A 126 -15.19 36.86 22.58
N PRO A 127 -15.28 38.14 22.15
CA PRO A 127 -15.00 39.27 23.03
C PRO A 127 -16.03 39.41 24.16
N ARG A 128 -17.08 38.58 24.19
CA ARG A 128 -18.11 38.55 25.24
C ARG A 128 -17.82 37.57 26.38
N ALA A 129 -16.68 36.87 26.37
CA ALA A 129 -16.30 35.98 27.47
C ALA A 129 -15.64 36.71 28.67
N HIS A 130 -15.52 38.04 28.62
CA HIS A 130 -15.15 38.86 29.77
C HIS A 130 -16.31 39.80 30.08
N ASP A 131 -17.27 39.33 30.86
CA ASP A 131 -18.11 40.15 31.74
C ASP A 131 -18.93 39.18 32.62
N GLY A 132 -18.37 38.86 33.78
CA GLY A 132 -19.05 38.03 34.77
C GLY A 132 -18.07 37.29 35.67
N ASP A 133 -17.38 38.00 36.54
CA ASP A 133 -17.66 37.97 37.99
C ASP A 133 -16.50 38.64 38.75
N GLU A 134 -16.53 39.97 38.83
CA GLU A 134 -15.67 40.73 39.75
C GLU A 134 -16.54 41.74 40.51
N SER A 135 -17.27 41.23 41.51
CA SER A 135 -17.87 41.97 42.63
C SER A 135 -18.42 40.94 43.60
N ALA A 136 -18.14 40.90 44.89
CA ALA A 136 -17.34 41.71 45.77
C ALA A 136 -17.26 40.92 47.09
N ALA A 137 -16.09 40.82 47.70
CA ALA A 137 -15.97 40.56 49.12
C ALA A 137 -14.73 41.31 49.61
N LYS A 138 -14.93 42.61 49.83
CA LYS A 138 -14.09 43.37 50.75
C LYS A 138 -14.53 43.03 52.17
N ASP A 139 -13.52 42.97 53.02
CA ASP A 139 -13.52 42.87 54.47
C ASP A 139 -14.66 43.60 55.17
N ASP A 140 -15.15 42.99 56.25
CA ASP A 140 -15.48 43.71 57.48
C ASP A 140 -15.33 42.79 58.71
N ALA A 141 -14.51 43.30 59.65
CA ALA A 141 -14.40 43.04 61.10
C ALA A 141 -13.93 41.67 61.63
#